data_AF-A0A2I1HRK6-F1
#
_entry.id   AF-A0A2I1HRK6-F1
#
_cell.length_a   1.000
_cell.length_b   1.000
_cell.length_c   1.000
_cell.angle_alpha   90.00
_cell.angle_beta   90.00
_cell.angle_gamma   90.00
#
_symmetry.space_group_name_H-M   'P 1'
#
loop_
_entity.id
_entity.type
_entity.pdbx_description
1 polymer ?
#
loop_
_entity_poly.entity_id
_entity_poly.type
_entity_poly.pdbx_seq_one_letter_code
_entity_poly.pdbx_strand_id
1 'polypeptide(L)'
;GVATSTGVRNKKSLVGINSTLVASDHDFTKLSLTPSVIFFIDVPTTIEDSFYHGNVFVSYKDTVFQPSNAIRHATEFFNAIQLHYTFIPPILCLYTDGGPDHRTTFGSVQISLICLFLRGDFDFLIALRTAPYHSWANPAERIMSIINLGLQGVAIMRDSMNADLEEIFKKADTLDEIRAAANKNIDLKNGLHNCILNIQQMLHSRTERLVLHENHFQHYDPANDQNIDDFFKIILEIDKSLNISETTAEILSKKKDLQEFLKTHCRIRHYSFQIKKCNNINCGICKPIRLPLHVFENIDFLPDPVPSNSNTDCYKEFETIYRTDTTEQFRPTLITAIENAERAPAAILTNTKVRDIIQCFQCGKFRCLYSEKALTAIQKSQFQHVIDEWDYSCGSPLVPEDHALYNVLFVREKITCESPIELAYYSSRKNLTPVCYWCGYDQGLVDIPTYMTSKYKFVFPLCNVCQTAGKNFFGRIEIKTNSKKRKRDC
;
A
#
# COMPACT_ATOMS: atom_id res chain seq x y z
N GLY A 1 -12.84 24.81 20.11
CA GLY A 1 -12.53 24.13 18.85
C GLY A 1 -11.21 23.40 18.95
N VAL A 2 -11.15 22.17 18.43
CA VAL A 2 -9.88 21.46 18.16
C VAL A 2 -9.65 21.58 16.65
N ALA A 3 -8.47 22.05 16.25
CA ALA A 3 -8.18 22.33 14.84
C ALA A 3 -8.10 21.05 14.00
N THR A 4 -8.41 21.16 12.71
CA THR A 4 -8.26 20.11 11.70
C THR A 4 -7.50 20.70 10.49
N SER A 5 -6.70 19.91 9.77
CA SER A 5 -5.75 20.44 8.77
C SER A 5 -6.14 20.12 7.33
N THR A 6 -5.75 21.00 6.41
CA THR A 6 -5.49 20.69 5.01
C THR A 6 -4.07 21.20 4.68
N GLY A 7 -3.23 20.36 4.08
CA GLY A 7 -1.77 20.48 4.15
C GLY A 7 -1.10 21.60 3.34
N VAL A 8 -1.35 22.89 3.61
CA VAL A 8 -0.69 24.00 2.90
C VAL A 8 -0.09 25.03 3.87
N ARG A 9 1.19 25.37 3.69
CA ARG A 9 1.93 26.39 4.48
C ARG A 9 1.36 27.80 4.28
N ASN A 10 1.24 28.54 5.40
CA ASN A 10 0.82 29.94 5.57
C ASN A 10 0.67 30.77 4.28
N LYS A 11 -0.55 30.78 3.76
CA LYS A 11 -1.13 31.84 2.91
C LYS A 11 -2.47 32.26 3.54
N LYS A 12 -3.05 33.37 3.10
CA LYS A 12 -4.38 33.85 3.56
C LYS A 12 -5.36 32.68 3.66
N SER A 13 -5.76 32.33 4.89
CA SER A 13 -6.61 31.19 5.16
C SER A 13 -8.07 31.61 5.23
N LEU A 14 -8.93 30.91 4.49
CA LEU A 14 -10.38 31.05 4.60
C LEU A 14 -10.88 30.14 5.73
N VAL A 15 -11.75 30.69 6.58
CA VAL A 15 -12.39 30.00 7.72
C VAL A 15 -13.90 30.07 7.58
N GLY A 16 -14.63 29.21 8.31
CA GLY A 16 -16.09 29.24 8.34
C GLY A 16 -16.65 30.61 8.76
N ILE A 17 -17.84 30.96 8.26
CA ILE A 17 -18.52 32.21 8.61
C ILE A 17 -18.69 32.25 10.15
N ASN A 18 -18.28 33.36 10.79
CA ASN A 18 -18.28 33.57 12.25
C ASN A 18 -17.29 32.71 13.06
N SER A 19 -16.21 32.20 12.45
CA SER A 19 -15.16 31.46 13.18
C SER A 19 -13.84 32.23 13.31
N THR A 20 -13.18 32.06 14.46
CA THR A 20 -11.82 32.58 14.69
C THR A 20 -10.79 31.59 14.14
N LEU A 21 -9.83 32.06 13.34
CA LEU A 21 -8.75 31.22 12.80
C LEU A 21 -7.84 30.71 13.93
N VAL A 22 -8.00 29.45 14.31
CA VAL A 22 -7.11 28.74 15.24
C VAL A 22 -6.69 27.43 14.57
N ALA A 23 -5.72 27.50 13.66
CA ALA A 23 -5.17 26.32 12.99
C ALA A 23 -4.01 25.74 13.83
N SER A 24 -4.08 24.46 14.17
CA SER A 24 -2.98 23.73 14.81
C SER A 24 -2.01 23.17 13.77
N ASP A 25 -0.78 22.92 14.21
CA ASP A 25 0.24 22.21 13.46
C ASP A 25 -0.23 20.78 13.10
N HIS A 26 0.20 20.29 11.93
CA HIS A 26 -0.26 19.05 11.27
C HIS A 26 -0.10 17.77 12.11
N ASP A 27 0.78 17.78 13.10
CA ASP A 27 1.09 16.62 13.95
C ASP A 27 0.15 16.46 15.16
N PHE A 28 -0.87 17.32 15.34
CA PHE A 28 -1.65 17.41 16.60
C PHE A 28 -3.18 17.40 16.44
N THR A 29 -3.74 16.73 15.42
CA THR A 29 -5.21 16.69 15.19
C THR A 29 -5.84 15.33 15.53
N LYS A 30 -6.87 15.33 16.40
CA LYS A 30 -7.61 14.11 16.83
C LYS A 30 -8.62 13.59 15.80
N LEU A 31 -9.07 14.45 14.89
CA LEU A 31 -9.97 14.14 13.78
C LEU A 31 -9.30 14.51 12.46
N SER A 32 -9.71 13.88 11.37
CA SER A 32 -9.28 14.27 10.03
C SER A 32 -10.34 13.88 9.00
N LEU A 33 -10.42 14.67 7.93
CA LEU A 33 -11.26 14.38 6.76
C LEU A 33 -10.35 13.92 5.62
N THR A 34 -10.66 12.75 5.07
CA THR A 34 -9.91 12.18 3.95
C THR A 34 -10.73 12.32 2.66
N PRO A 35 -10.22 13.03 1.64
CA PRO A 35 -10.89 13.07 0.34
C PRO A 35 -10.83 11.70 -0.33
N SER A 36 -11.93 11.32 -0.98
CA SER A 36 -12.07 10.12 -1.80
C SER A 36 -12.61 10.54 -3.16
N VAL A 37 -11.99 10.07 -4.24
CA VAL A 37 -12.26 10.54 -5.60
C VAL A 37 -12.69 9.38 -6.48
N ILE A 38 -13.78 9.58 -7.21
CA ILE A 38 -14.25 8.70 -8.27
C ILE A 38 -14.22 9.52 -9.57
N PHE A 39 -13.59 8.99 -10.60
CA PHE A 39 -13.51 9.65 -11.90
C PHE A 39 -14.09 8.72 -12.97
N PHE A 40 -15.25 9.08 -13.51
CA PHE A 40 -15.81 8.44 -14.69
C PHE A 40 -15.20 9.11 -15.91
N ILE A 41 -14.47 8.31 -16.69
CA ILE A 41 -13.71 8.78 -17.84
C ILE A 41 -14.56 8.59 -19.10
N ASP A 42 -14.67 9.65 -19.90
CA ASP A 42 -15.16 9.54 -21.26
C ASP A 42 -14.09 8.87 -22.10
N VAL A 43 -14.33 7.60 -22.46
CA VAL A 43 -13.38 6.81 -23.23
C VAL A 43 -13.22 7.45 -24.60
N PRO A 44 -12.00 7.90 -24.98
CA PRO A 44 -11.80 8.53 -26.27
C PRO A 44 -11.98 7.55 -27.43
N THR A 45 -12.23 8.09 -28.63
CA THR A 45 -12.36 7.29 -29.86
C THR A 45 -11.03 6.73 -30.35
N THR A 46 -9.91 7.38 -30.01
CA THR A 46 -8.56 6.96 -30.40
C THR A 46 -7.64 6.93 -29.18
N ILE A 47 -6.55 6.16 -29.24
CA ILE A 47 -5.61 6.03 -28.11
C ILE A 47 -4.73 7.27 -27.93
N GLU A 48 -4.62 8.09 -28.98
CA GLU A 48 -3.87 9.34 -29.01
C GLU A 48 -4.58 10.48 -28.26
N ASP A 49 -5.90 10.36 -28.07
CA ASP A 49 -6.73 11.34 -27.40
C ASP A 49 -6.62 11.25 -25.86
N SER A 50 -7.11 12.30 -25.19
CA SER A 50 -6.98 12.46 -23.74
C SER A 50 -7.99 11.62 -22.94
N PHE A 51 -7.51 10.78 -22.04
CA PHE A 51 -8.30 10.12 -20.99
C PHE A 51 -8.60 11.02 -19.78
N TYR A 52 -8.39 12.34 -19.90
CA TYR A 52 -8.63 13.34 -18.84
C TYR A 52 -9.93 14.12 -19.07
N HIS A 53 -10.96 13.47 -19.62
CA HIS A 53 -12.28 14.04 -19.80
C HIS A 53 -13.33 13.16 -19.12
N GLY A 54 -14.41 13.76 -18.60
CA GLY A 54 -15.49 13.05 -17.90
C GLY A 54 -15.94 13.72 -16.61
N ASN A 55 -16.56 12.94 -15.71
CA ASN A 55 -17.20 13.42 -14.49
C ASN A 55 -16.43 12.99 -13.24
N VAL A 56 -16.15 13.97 -12.36
CA VAL A 56 -15.43 13.75 -11.10
C VAL A 56 -16.40 13.85 -9.93
N PHE A 57 -16.38 12.85 -9.06
CA PHE A 57 -17.12 12.80 -7.82
C PHE A 57 -16.15 12.78 -6.65
N VAL A 58 -16.38 13.60 -5.62
CA VAL A 58 -15.51 13.70 -4.45
C VAL A 58 -16.32 13.59 -3.15
N SER A 59 -15.79 12.87 -2.18
CA SER A 59 -16.35 12.81 -0.83
C SER A 59 -15.29 13.07 0.22
N TYR A 60 -15.68 13.68 1.35
CA TYR A 60 -14.79 13.96 2.47
C TYR A 60 -15.17 13.10 3.68
N LYS A 61 -14.44 12.01 3.88
CA LYS A 61 -14.76 10.98 4.88
C LYS A 61 -14.10 11.27 6.21
N ASP A 62 -14.85 11.12 7.29
CA ASP A 62 -14.30 11.14 8.65
C ASP A 62 -13.46 9.89 8.92
N THR A 63 -12.20 10.07 9.32
CA THR A 63 -11.27 8.96 9.54
C THR A 63 -11.63 8.09 10.75
N VAL A 64 -12.41 8.61 11.70
CA VAL A 64 -12.81 7.86 12.89
C VAL A 64 -13.88 6.84 12.53
N PHE A 65 -14.99 7.28 11.95
CA PHE A 65 -16.21 6.49 11.76
C PHE A 65 -16.47 6.08 10.31
N GLN A 66 -15.76 6.66 9.34
CA GLN A 66 -15.86 6.32 7.92
C GLN A 66 -14.50 5.87 7.36
N PRO A 67 -13.83 4.88 7.99
CA PRO A 67 -12.50 4.45 7.56
C PRO A 67 -12.55 3.87 6.14
N SER A 68 -11.53 4.21 5.35
CA SER A 68 -11.32 3.59 4.04
C SER A 68 -11.12 2.08 4.18
N ASN A 69 -11.86 1.34 3.35
CA ASN A 69 -11.71 -0.10 3.16
C ASN A 69 -12.30 -0.48 1.79
N ALA A 70 -11.87 -1.61 1.24
CA ALA A 70 -12.23 -2.03 -0.12
C ALA A 70 -13.75 -2.13 -0.36
N ILE A 71 -14.52 -2.71 0.57
CA ILE A 71 -15.96 -2.92 0.40
C ILE A 71 -16.75 -1.60 0.50
N ARG A 72 -16.33 -0.66 1.35
CA ARG A 72 -16.86 0.71 1.41
C ARG A 72 -16.65 1.42 0.07
N HIS A 73 -15.42 1.37 -0.46
CA HIS A 73 -15.11 1.98 -1.75
C HIS A 73 -15.95 1.39 -2.88
N ALA A 74 -16.14 0.07 -2.92
CA ALA A 74 -17.01 -0.57 -3.91
C ALA A 74 -18.49 -0.15 -3.76
N THR A 75 -18.98 -0.02 -2.52
CA THR A 75 -20.35 0.43 -2.22
C THR A 75 -20.57 1.87 -2.67
N GLU A 76 -19.66 2.78 -2.29
CA GLU A 76 -19.69 4.19 -2.68
C GLU A 76 -19.58 4.35 -4.21
N PHE A 77 -18.70 3.58 -4.84
CA PHE A 77 -18.53 3.59 -6.29
C PHE A 77 -19.78 3.10 -7.02
N PHE A 78 -20.44 2.05 -6.52
CA PHE A 78 -21.69 1.58 -7.10
C PHE A 78 -22.82 2.61 -6.97
N ASN A 79 -22.92 3.29 -5.81
CA ASN A 79 -23.89 4.38 -5.65
C ASN A 79 -23.62 5.51 -6.66
N ALA A 80 -22.35 5.87 -6.88
CA ALA A 80 -21.96 6.85 -7.89
C ALA A 80 -22.30 6.39 -9.32
N ILE A 81 -22.13 5.10 -9.65
CA ILE A 81 -22.56 4.53 -10.94
C ILE A 81 -24.07 4.74 -11.14
N GLN A 82 -24.88 4.46 -10.12
CA GLN A 82 -26.34 4.60 -10.20
C GLN A 82 -26.79 6.05 -10.39
N LEU A 83 -26.04 7.01 -9.84
CA LEU A 83 -26.29 8.44 -10.03
C LEU A 83 -25.87 8.91 -11.43
N HIS A 84 -24.74 8.41 -11.92
CA HIS A 84 -24.14 8.87 -13.17
C HIS A 84 -24.81 8.26 -14.41
N TYR A 85 -25.18 6.98 -14.37
CA TYR A 85 -25.74 6.26 -15.51
C TYR A 85 -27.22 5.94 -15.33
N THR A 86 -28.06 6.38 -16.27
CA THR A 86 -29.45 5.90 -16.39
C THR A 86 -29.49 4.41 -16.73
N PHE A 87 -28.57 3.96 -17.59
CA PHE A 87 -28.39 2.57 -17.96
C PHE A 87 -26.93 2.19 -17.74
N ILE A 88 -26.67 1.39 -16.70
CA ILE A 88 -25.32 0.98 -16.33
C ILE A 88 -24.69 0.16 -17.47
N PRO A 89 -23.52 0.53 -18.02
CA PRO A 89 -22.86 -0.26 -19.06
C PRO A 89 -22.57 -1.70 -18.61
N PRO A 90 -22.64 -2.70 -19.51
CA PRO A 90 -22.43 -4.09 -19.14
C PRO A 90 -20.95 -4.45 -18.91
N ILE A 91 -20.00 -3.60 -19.33
CA ILE A 91 -18.58 -3.77 -19.09
C ILE A 91 -18.11 -2.67 -18.15
N LEU A 92 -17.39 -3.05 -17.09
CA LEU A 92 -16.77 -2.11 -16.16
C LEU A 92 -15.25 -2.28 -16.17
N CYS A 93 -14.53 -1.21 -16.50
CA CYS A 93 -13.08 -1.13 -16.37
C CYS A 93 -12.73 -0.17 -15.23
N LEU A 94 -12.06 -0.67 -14.20
CA LEU A 94 -11.56 0.10 -13.06
C LEU A 94 -10.04 0.25 -13.18
N TYR A 95 -9.54 1.47 -12.99
CA TYR A 95 -8.12 1.75 -12.94
C TYR A 95 -7.78 2.45 -11.62
N THR A 96 -6.84 1.90 -10.87
CA THR A 96 -6.52 2.34 -9.50
C THR A 96 -5.02 2.52 -9.29
N ASP A 97 -4.64 3.24 -8.24
CA ASP A 97 -3.23 3.41 -7.82
C ASP A 97 -2.62 2.15 -7.17
N GLY A 98 -3.47 1.17 -6.83
CA GLY A 98 -3.07 -0.07 -6.17
C GLY A 98 -2.66 0.10 -4.70
N GLY A 99 -3.19 1.14 -4.02
CA GLY A 99 -3.13 1.26 -2.57
C GLY A 99 -3.74 0.04 -1.83
N PRO A 100 -3.64 -0.05 -0.49
CA PRO A 100 -4.10 -1.23 0.26
C PRO A 100 -5.54 -1.67 -0.04
N ASP A 101 -6.44 -0.71 -0.23
CA ASP A 101 -7.87 -0.95 -0.51
C ASP A 101 -8.17 -1.22 -2.01
N HIS A 102 -7.17 -1.11 -2.87
CA HIS A 102 -7.27 -1.35 -4.32
C HIS A 102 -6.25 -2.39 -4.81
N ARG A 103 -5.53 -3.03 -3.89
CA ARG A 103 -4.55 -4.07 -4.20
C ARG A 103 -5.27 -5.37 -4.57
N THR A 104 -5.36 -5.64 -5.86
CA THR A 104 -6.04 -6.81 -6.46
C THR A 104 -5.59 -8.18 -5.93
N THR A 105 -4.42 -8.28 -5.29
CA THR A 105 -3.93 -9.52 -4.64
C THR A 105 -4.51 -9.75 -3.24
N PHE A 106 -5.17 -8.76 -2.65
CA PHE A 106 -5.76 -8.87 -1.31
C PHE A 106 -7.17 -9.47 -1.38
N GLY A 107 -7.45 -10.41 -0.49
CA GLY A 107 -8.74 -11.09 -0.44
C GLY A 107 -9.90 -10.12 -0.22
N SER A 108 -9.75 -9.12 0.65
CA SER A 108 -10.75 -8.07 0.87
C SER A 108 -11.13 -7.32 -0.42
N VAL A 109 -10.13 -7.02 -1.26
CA VAL A 109 -10.32 -6.34 -2.54
C VAL A 109 -11.01 -7.26 -3.53
N GLN A 110 -10.57 -8.51 -3.66
CA GLN A 110 -11.20 -9.50 -4.54
C GLN A 110 -12.68 -9.70 -4.20
N ILE A 111 -12.99 -9.86 -2.91
CA ILE A 111 -14.37 -9.96 -2.40
C ILE A 111 -15.18 -8.72 -2.77
N SER A 112 -14.64 -7.51 -2.53
CA SER A 112 -15.33 -6.27 -2.89
C SER A 112 -15.63 -6.13 -4.38
N LEU A 113 -14.70 -6.58 -5.25
CA LEU A 113 -14.86 -6.55 -6.70
C LEU A 113 -15.88 -7.59 -7.18
N ILE A 114 -15.95 -8.76 -6.54
CA ILE A 114 -17.00 -9.75 -6.79
C ILE A 114 -18.37 -9.18 -6.39
N CYS A 115 -18.48 -8.55 -5.22
CA CYS A 115 -19.73 -7.88 -4.82
C CYS A 115 -20.14 -6.84 -5.85
N LEU A 116 -19.21 -6.00 -6.31
CA LEU A 116 -19.46 -5.00 -7.33
C LEU A 116 -19.90 -5.61 -8.66
N PHE A 117 -19.26 -6.70 -9.09
CA PHE A 117 -19.62 -7.46 -10.29
C PHE A 117 -21.07 -7.96 -10.24
N LEU A 118 -21.43 -8.64 -9.15
CA LEU A 118 -22.77 -9.20 -8.95
C LEU A 118 -23.83 -8.10 -8.81
N ARG A 119 -23.53 -7.04 -8.07
CA ARG A 119 -24.46 -5.95 -7.79
C ARG A 119 -24.76 -5.12 -9.04
N GLY A 120 -23.74 -4.86 -9.86
CA GLY A 120 -23.90 -4.12 -11.12
C GLY A 120 -24.37 -4.95 -12.31
N ASP A 121 -24.52 -6.26 -12.13
CA ASP A 121 -24.90 -7.19 -13.22
C ASP A 121 -24.02 -6.98 -14.47
N PHE A 122 -22.72 -6.86 -14.24
CA PHE A 122 -21.75 -6.68 -15.31
C PHE A 122 -21.53 -8.01 -16.03
N ASP A 123 -21.40 -7.97 -17.35
CA ASP A 123 -20.99 -9.12 -18.15
C ASP A 123 -19.48 -9.34 -18.05
N PHE A 124 -18.73 -8.25 -17.88
CA PHE A 124 -17.29 -8.28 -17.71
C PHE A 124 -16.80 -7.13 -16.82
N LEU A 125 -16.05 -7.45 -15.77
CA LEU A 125 -15.39 -6.49 -14.89
C LEU A 125 -13.89 -6.68 -14.99
N ILE A 126 -13.16 -5.59 -15.23
CA ILE A 126 -11.70 -5.55 -15.29
C ILE A 126 -11.23 -4.55 -14.23
N ALA A 127 -10.57 -5.00 -13.18
CA ALA A 127 -9.91 -4.13 -12.23
C ALA A 127 -8.40 -4.16 -12.43
N LEU A 128 -7.85 -3.02 -12.86
CA LEU A 128 -6.44 -2.80 -13.09
C LEU A 128 -5.87 -1.90 -12.00
N ARG A 129 -4.58 -2.09 -11.71
CA ARG A 129 -3.81 -1.20 -10.85
C ARG A 129 -2.52 -0.79 -11.52
N THR A 130 -2.05 0.42 -11.23
CA THR A 130 -0.71 0.85 -11.61
C THR A 130 0.35 -0.04 -10.96
N ALA A 131 1.45 -0.26 -11.69
CA ALA A 131 2.66 -0.80 -11.09
C ALA A 131 3.18 0.14 -9.98
N PRO A 132 3.86 -0.39 -8.94
CA PRO A 132 4.47 0.46 -7.92
C PRO A 132 5.35 1.55 -8.54
N TYR A 133 5.27 2.77 -8.01
CA TYR A 133 5.97 3.97 -8.52
C TYR A 133 5.47 4.52 -9.87
N HIS A 134 4.39 3.97 -10.43
CA HIS A 134 3.78 4.44 -11.68
C HIS A 134 2.38 5.03 -11.49
N SER A 135 2.05 5.54 -10.29
CA SER A 135 0.74 6.16 -10.02
C SER A 135 0.45 7.38 -10.89
N TRP A 136 1.48 8.05 -11.43
CA TRP A 136 1.34 9.17 -12.37
C TRP A 136 0.57 8.82 -13.65
N ALA A 137 0.49 7.52 -14.00
CA ALA A 137 -0.28 7.02 -15.14
C ALA A 137 -1.77 6.84 -14.82
N ASN A 138 -2.17 6.86 -13.54
CA ASN A 138 -3.58 6.81 -13.15
C ASN A 138 -4.25 8.15 -13.47
N PRO A 139 -5.31 8.17 -14.32
CA PRO A 139 -5.98 9.43 -14.65
C PRO A 139 -6.54 10.17 -13.43
N ALA A 140 -7.04 9.44 -12.43
CA ALA A 140 -7.55 10.00 -11.19
C ALA A 140 -6.46 10.73 -10.37
N GLU A 141 -5.19 10.33 -10.48
CA GLU A 141 -4.09 10.99 -9.77
C GLU A 141 -3.90 12.43 -10.27
N ARG A 142 -4.14 12.69 -11.57
CA ARG A 142 -4.07 14.07 -12.08
C ARG A 142 -5.23 14.93 -11.58
N ILE A 143 -6.40 14.36 -11.33
CA ILE A 143 -7.56 15.08 -10.77
C ILE A 143 -7.24 15.66 -9.38
N MET A 144 -6.38 14.99 -8.61
CA MET A 144 -5.93 15.47 -7.30
C MET A 144 -5.28 16.86 -7.38
N SER A 145 -4.63 17.20 -8.49
CA SER A 145 -4.04 18.53 -8.68
C SER A 145 -5.09 19.65 -8.68
N ILE A 146 -6.27 19.42 -9.28
CA ILE A 146 -7.38 20.37 -9.32
C ILE A 146 -8.04 20.46 -7.94
N ILE A 147 -8.22 19.33 -7.26
CA ILE A 147 -8.72 19.30 -5.88
C ILE A 147 -7.80 20.11 -4.95
N ASN A 148 -6.48 19.97 -5.11
CA ASN A 148 -5.51 20.74 -4.34
C ASN A 148 -5.64 22.25 -4.56
N LEU A 149 -6.04 22.72 -5.76
CA LEU A 149 -6.36 24.13 -6.00
C LEU A 149 -7.60 24.56 -5.20
N GLY A 150 -8.65 23.73 -5.17
CA GLY A 150 -9.86 23.99 -4.39
C GLY A 150 -9.64 24.03 -2.88
N LEU A 151 -8.69 23.24 -2.40
CA LEU A 151 -8.29 23.14 -0.98
C LEU A 151 -7.17 24.09 -0.59
N GLN A 152 -6.59 24.84 -1.53
CA GLN A 152 -5.51 25.77 -1.22
C GLN A 152 -6.00 26.91 -0.31
N GLY A 153 -5.28 27.14 0.80
CA GLY A 153 -5.61 28.22 1.73
C GLY A 153 -6.90 27.96 2.52
N VAL A 154 -7.27 26.69 2.73
CA VAL A 154 -8.43 26.31 3.54
C VAL A 154 -7.96 25.94 4.95
N ALA A 155 -8.50 26.60 5.97
CA ALA A 155 -8.34 26.22 7.37
C ALA A 155 -9.69 25.73 7.91
N ILE A 156 -9.70 24.55 8.53
CA ILE A 156 -10.93 23.91 9.02
C ILE A 156 -10.91 23.80 10.55
N MET A 157 -12.07 24.03 11.15
CA MET A 157 -12.30 23.87 12.57
C MET A 157 -13.71 23.32 12.77
N ARG A 158 -13.82 22.24 13.54
CA ARG A 158 -15.12 21.65 13.87
C ARG A 158 -15.92 22.56 14.80
N ASP A 159 -17.23 22.40 14.77
CA ASP A 159 -18.08 23.02 15.76
C ASP A 159 -17.81 22.45 17.16
N SER A 160 -18.10 23.25 18.18
CA SER A 160 -18.04 22.76 19.56
C SER A 160 -19.25 21.87 19.84
N MET A 161 -19.01 20.74 20.49
CA MET A 161 -20.09 19.93 21.09
C MET A 161 -20.49 20.55 22.44
N ASN A 162 -21.48 19.94 23.12
CA ASN A 162 -21.78 20.30 24.50
C ASN A 162 -20.57 20.02 25.42
N ALA A 163 -20.52 20.71 26.57
CA ALA A 163 -19.35 20.69 27.47
C ALA A 163 -18.99 19.28 27.97
N ASP A 164 -20.00 18.44 28.25
CA ASP A 164 -19.80 17.07 28.74
C ASP A 164 -19.18 16.18 27.66
N LEU A 165 -19.63 16.28 26.41
CA LEU A 165 -19.06 15.54 25.29
C LEU A 165 -17.64 16.03 24.96
N GLU A 166 -17.37 17.33 25.07
CA GLU A 166 -16.02 17.88 24.92
C GLU A 166 -15.06 17.35 25.98
N GLU A 167 -15.50 17.26 27.24
CA GLU A 167 -14.77 16.66 28.36
C GLU A 167 -14.41 15.18 28.09
N ILE A 168 -15.37 14.41 27.57
CA ILE A 168 -15.14 13.00 27.20
C ILE A 168 -14.16 12.91 26.03
N PHE A 169 -14.39 13.67 24.96
CA PHE A 169 -13.54 13.66 23.78
C PHE A 169 -12.10 14.08 24.07
N LYS A 170 -11.91 15.06 24.98
CA LYS A 170 -10.60 15.53 25.41
C LYS A 170 -9.75 14.41 26.02
N LYS A 171 -10.36 13.41 26.66
CA LYS A 171 -9.70 12.29 27.32
C LYS A 171 -9.27 11.17 26.36
N ALA A 172 -9.75 11.17 25.11
CA ALA A 172 -9.40 10.18 24.09
C ALA A 172 -8.36 10.77 23.12
N ASP A 173 -7.17 10.18 23.05
CA ASP A 173 -6.03 10.68 22.28
C ASP A 173 -5.75 9.87 21.01
N THR A 174 -6.30 8.66 20.89
CA THR A 174 -6.17 7.81 19.69
C THR A 174 -7.51 7.56 19.00
N LEU A 175 -7.49 7.23 17.70
CA LEU A 175 -8.71 6.87 16.95
C LEU A 175 -9.47 5.71 17.62
N ASP A 176 -8.75 4.74 18.17
CA ASP A 176 -9.36 3.58 18.84
C ASP A 176 -9.97 3.95 20.19
N GLU A 177 -9.34 4.84 20.95
CA GLU A 177 -9.93 5.39 22.18
C GLU A 177 -11.20 6.21 21.88
N ILE A 178 -11.19 7.02 20.82
CA ILE A 178 -12.36 7.80 20.39
C ILE A 178 -13.50 6.86 20.01
N ARG A 179 -13.23 5.84 19.18
CA ARG A 179 -14.22 4.82 18.81
C ARG A 179 -14.76 4.08 20.03
N ALA A 180 -13.89 3.68 20.95
CA ALA A 180 -14.29 3.00 22.17
C ALA A 180 -15.17 3.88 23.07
N ALA A 181 -14.87 5.16 23.19
CA ALA A 181 -15.69 6.12 23.93
C ALA A 181 -17.05 6.33 23.24
N ALA A 182 -17.07 6.47 21.92
CA ALA A 182 -18.29 6.63 21.14
C ALA A 182 -19.18 5.38 21.15
N ASN A 183 -18.60 4.18 21.19
CA ASN A 183 -19.35 2.94 21.35
C ASN A 183 -20.03 2.82 22.73
N LYS A 184 -19.45 3.45 23.76
CA LYS A 184 -20.03 3.51 25.11
C LYS A 184 -21.04 4.64 25.27
N ASN A 185 -20.96 5.69 24.45
CA ASN A 185 -21.80 6.86 24.51
C ASN A 185 -22.25 7.28 23.11
N ILE A 186 -23.50 6.96 22.77
CA ILE A 186 -24.09 7.26 21.46
C ILE A 186 -24.19 8.78 21.20
N ASP A 187 -24.38 9.59 22.24
CA ASP A 187 -24.43 11.05 22.11
C ASP A 187 -23.08 11.61 21.71
N LEU A 188 -21.98 11.00 22.16
CA LEU A 188 -20.64 11.35 21.68
C LEU A 188 -20.47 11.02 20.20
N LYS A 189 -20.94 9.85 19.75
CA LYS A 189 -20.90 9.47 18.32
C LYS A 189 -21.67 10.47 17.47
N ASN A 190 -22.90 10.79 17.86
CA ASN A 190 -23.76 11.75 17.15
C ASN A 190 -23.20 13.17 17.22
N GLY A 191 -22.67 13.59 18.37
CA GLY A 191 -22.03 14.89 18.54
C GLY A 191 -20.79 15.06 17.65
N LEU A 192 -19.94 14.02 17.57
CA LEU A 192 -18.77 14.00 16.70
C LEU A 192 -19.16 14.05 15.22
N HIS A 193 -20.20 13.32 14.82
CA HIS A 193 -20.75 13.39 13.47
C HIS A 193 -21.28 14.80 13.15
N ASN A 194 -22.10 15.36 14.03
CA ASN A 194 -22.74 16.66 13.80
C ASN A 194 -21.73 17.81 13.74
N CYS A 195 -20.69 17.77 14.58
CA CYS A 195 -19.74 18.88 14.67
C CYS A 195 -18.82 19.05 13.45
N ILE A 196 -18.78 18.08 12.54
CA ILE A 196 -18.02 18.16 11.29
C ILE A 196 -18.88 18.43 10.05
N LEU A 197 -20.22 18.38 10.17
CA LEU A 197 -21.14 18.54 9.04
C LEU A 197 -20.96 19.88 8.33
N ASN A 198 -20.83 20.98 9.08
CA ASN A 198 -20.61 22.31 8.51
C ASN A 198 -19.30 22.39 7.71
N ILE A 199 -18.25 21.70 8.17
CA ILE A 199 -17.00 21.61 7.41
C ILE A 199 -17.20 20.79 6.14
N GLN A 200 -17.87 19.64 6.22
CA GLN A 200 -18.12 18.80 5.04
C GLN A 200 -18.94 19.55 4.00
N GLN A 201 -20.01 20.24 4.40
CA GLN A 201 -20.81 21.08 3.51
C GLN A 201 -20.00 22.23 2.87
N MET A 202 -19.11 22.87 3.65
CA MET A 202 -18.20 23.88 3.12
C MET A 202 -17.26 23.29 2.07
N LEU A 203 -16.69 22.11 2.32
CA LEU A 203 -15.78 21.43 1.40
C LEU A 203 -16.52 20.93 0.14
N HIS A 204 -17.75 20.43 0.27
CA HIS A 204 -18.62 20.09 -0.87
C HIS A 204 -18.88 21.34 -1.72
N SER A 205 -19.33 22.43 -1.11
CA SER A 205 -19.61 23.70 -1.79
C SER A 205 -18.40 24.29 -2.51
N ARG A 206 -17.17 24.03 -2.02
CA ARG A 206 -15.93 24.43 -2.72
C ARG A 206 -15.59 23.49 -3.86
N THR A 207 -15.78 22.18 -3.64
CA THR A 207 -15.54 21.15 -4.65
C THR A 207 -16.41 21.38 -5.87
N GLU A 208 -17.70 21.66 -5.69
CA GLU A 208 -18.64 21.86 -6.81
C GLU A 208 -18.33 23.08 -7.68
N ARG A 209 -17.47 24.00 -7.20
CA ARG A 209 -16.95 25.13 -7.99
C ARG A 209 -15.75 24.75 -8.86
N LEU A 210 -15.14 23.60 -8.61
CA LEU A 210 -14.08 23.07 -9.47
C LEU A 210 -14.70 22.54 -10.75
N VAL A 211 -13.97 22.72 -11.84
CA VAL A 211 -14.40 22.32 -13.17
C VAL A 211 -13.26 21.55 -13.83
N LEU A 212 -13.57 20.38 -14.38
CA LEU A 212 -12.71 19.64 -15.28
C LEU A 212 -13.23 19.88 -16.70
N HIS A 213 -12.52 20.71 -17.47
CA HIS A 213 -12.96 21.19 -18.78
C HIS A 213 -14.32 21.90 -18.71
N GLU A 214 -15.39 21.24 -19.12
CA GLU A 214 -16.77 21.76 -19.15
C GLU A 214 -17.58 21.23 -17.94
N ASN A 215 -17.10 20.19 -17.26
CA ASN A 215 -17.85 19.45 -16.26
C ASN A 215 -17.51 19.92 -14.84
N HIS A 216 -18.54 20.35 -14.12
CA HIS A 216 -18.42 20.63 -12.69
C HIS A 216 -18.13 19.33 -11.92
N PHE A 217 -17.29 19.45 -10.89
CA PHE A 217 -17.10 18.37 -9.93
C PHE A 217 -18.40 18.19 -9.14
N GLN A 218 -18.69 16.95 -8.78
CA GLN A 218 -19.85 16.57 -7.99
C GLN A 218 -19.37 16.05 -6.63
N HIS A 219 -20.22 16.18 -5.62
CA HIS A 219 -19.97 15.51 -4.34
C HIS A 219 -20.83 14.27 -4.20
N TYR A 220 -20.42 13.38 -3.31
CA TYR A 220 -21.24 12.23 -2.90
C TYR A 220 -21.08 11.96 -1.41
N ASP A 221 -22.12 11.39 -0.80
CA ASP A 221 -22.11 11.05 0.62
C ASP A 221 -21.40 9.71 0.86
N PRO A 222 -20.58 9.60 1.93
CA PRO A 222 -19.97 8.34 2.31
C PRO A 222 -21.02 7.26 2.61
N ALA A 223 -20.75 6.01 2.26
CA ALA A 223 -21.69 4.92 2.52
C ALA A 223 -21.85 4.70 4.03
N ASN A 224 -23.08 4.47 4.51
CA ASN A 224 -23.30 4.03 5.89
C ASN A 224 -23.03 2.52 6.04
N ASP A 225 -22.85 2.06 7.28
CA ASP A 225 -22.51 0.67 7.57
C ASP A 225 -23.58 -0.32 7.09
N GLN A 226 -24.87 0.06 7.17
CA GLN A 226 -25.98 -0.76 6.67
C GLN A 226 -25.88 -1.00 5.15
N ASN A 227 -25.57 0.05 4.38
CA ASN A 227 -25.39 -0.08 2.93
C ASN A 227 -24.19 -0.96 2.59
N ILE A 228 -23.11 -0.88 3.37
CA ILE A 228 -21.93 -1.74 3.18
C ILE A 228 -22.27 -3.19 3.48
N ASP A 229 -23.01 -3.46 4.57
CA ASP A 229 -23.44 -4.81 4.94
C ASP A 229 -24.38 -5.40 3.87
N ASP A 230 -25.33 -4.62 3.37
CA ASP A 230 -26.25 -5.06 2.31
C ASP A 230 -25.51 -5.27 0.99
N PHE A 231 -24.50 -4.45 0.69
CA PHE A 231 -23.64 -4.64 -0.46
C PHE A 231 -22.81 -5.92 -0.35
N PHE A 232 -22.30 -6.23 0.84
CA PHE A 232 -21.55 -7.47 1.09
C PHE A 232 -22.42 -8.72 0.95
N LYS A 233 -23.67 -8.70 1.43
CA LYS A 233 -24.57 -9.88 1.43
C LYS A 233 -24.76 -10.52 0.05
N ILE A 234 -24.57 -9.79 -1.05
CA ILE A 234 -24.70 -10.34 -2.40
C ILE A 234 -23.74 -11.51 -2.66
N ILE A 235 -22.54 -11.50 -2.07
CA ILE A 235 -21.56 -12.57 -2.29
C ILE A 235 -21.95 -13.88 -1.60
N LEU A 236 -22.90 -13.84 -0.67
CA LEU A 236 -23.42 -15.04 -0.01
C LEU A 236 -24.22 -15.94 -0.98
N GLU A 237 -24.58 -15.44 -2.16
CA GLU A 237 -25.07 -16.24 -3.28
C GLU A 237 -24.02 -17.22 -3.80
N ILE A 238 -22.73 -16.88 -3.68
CA ILE A 238 -21.60 -17.75 -4.06
C ILE A 238 -21.23 -18.67 -2.91
N ASP A 239 -20.97 -18.12 -1.72
CA ASP A 239 -20.57 -18.89 -0.54
C ASP A 239 -21.18 -18.28 0.73
N LYS A 240 -22.14 -19.00 1.32
CA LYS A 240 -22.90 -18.57 2.50
C LYS A 240 -22.05 -18.45 3.78
N SER A 241 -20.84 -19.02 3.78
CA SER A 241 -19.97 -19.03 4.96
C SER A 241 -19.02 -17.83 5.03
N LEU A 242 -19.09 -16.90 4.08
CA LEU A 242 -18.23 -15.72 4.05
C LEU A 242 -18.63 -14.69 5.11
N ASN A 243 -17.61 -14.03 5.68
CA ASN A 243 -17.76 -12.96 6.66
C ASN A 243 -16.92 -11.75 6.22
N ILE A 244 -17.49 -10.56 6.34
CA ILE A 244 -16.87 -9.28 5.93
C ILE A 244 -15.54 -9.01 6.67
N SER A 245 -15.37 -9.56 7.87
CA SER A 245 -14.15 -9.41 8.67
C SER A 245 -13.09 -10.49 8.39
N GLU A 246 -13.42 -11.57 7.68
CA GLU A 246 -12.58 -12.76 7.52
C GLU A 246 -12.03 -12.91 6.09
N THR A 247 -11.34 -11.88 5.60
CA THR A 247 -10.92 -11.78 4.19
C THR A 247 -9.44 -12.11 3.94
N THR A 248 -8.78 -12.80 4.87
CA THR A 248 -7.38 -13.22 4.70
C THR A 248 -7.26 -14.35 3.68
N ALA A 249 -6.14 -14.40 2.96
CA ALA A 249 -5.91 -15.44 1.94
C ALA A 249 -6.00 -16.87 2.50
N GLU A 250 -5.56 -17.07 3.76
CA GLU A 250 -5.64 -18.37 4.43
C GLU A 250 -7.08 -18.79 4.74
N ILE A 251 -7.95 -17.85 5.09
CA ILE A 251 -9.37 -18.15 5.35
C ILE A 251 -10.08 -18.40 4.02
N LEU A 252 -9.89 -17.51 3.04
CA LEU A 252 -10.56 -17.59 1.75
C LEU A 252 -10.16 -18.85 0.95
N SER A 253 -8.94 -19.36 1.11
CA SER A 253 -8.52 -20.60 0.44
C SER A 253 -9.28 -21.85 0.92
N LYS A 254 -9.89 -21.79 2.11
CA LYS A 254 -10.70 -22.88 2.68
C LYS A 254 -12.17 -22.83 2.21
N LYS A 255 -12.58 -21.77 1.52
CA LYS A 255 -13.95 -21.51 1.04
C LYS A 255 -14.16 -22.13 -0.33
N LYS A 256 -14.62 -23.38 -0.37
CA LYS A 256 -14.64 -24.21 -1.61
C LYS A 256 -15.45 -23.56 -2.74
N ASP A 257 -16.65 -23.07 -2.44
CA ASP A 257 -17.54 -22.52 -3.46
C ASP A 257 -16.99 -21.20 -4.03
N LEU A 258 -16.40 -20.36 -3.16
CA LEU A 258 -15.65 -19.19 -3.60
C LEU A 258 -14.45 -19.56 -4.48
N GLN A 259 -13.64 -20.56 -4.10
CA GLN A 259 -12.48 -20.98 -4.89
C GLN A 259 -12.88 -21.52 -6.26
N GLU A 260 -14.00 -22.25 -6.35
CA GLU A 260 -14.53 -22.72 -7.64
C GLU A 260 -15.01 -21.55 -8.50
N PHE A 261 -15.69 -20.56 -7.91
CA PHE A 261 -16.07 -19.34 -8.63
C PHE A 261 -14.84 -18.59 -9.16
N LEU A 262 -13.83 -18.38 -8.32
CA LEU A 262 -12.58 -17.72 -8.71
C LEU A 262 -11.88 -18.44 -9.86
N LYS A 263 -11.91 -19.78 -9.89
CA LYS A 263 -11.30 -20.59 -10.94
C LYS A 263 -12.06 -20.52 -12.27
N THR A 264 -13.39 -20.45 -12.22
CA THR A 264 -14.25 -20.58 -13.40
C THR A 264 -14.64 -19.23 -14.01
N HIS A 265 -14.71 -18.17 -13.22
CA HIS A 265 -15.20 -16.86 -13.65
C HIS A 265 -14.13 -15.76 -13.62
N CYS A 266 -13.00 -15.98 -12.93
CA CYS A 266 -12.01 -14.94 -12.71
C CYS A 266 -10.65 -15.24 -13.36
N ARG A 267 -9.96 -14.18 -13.79
CA ARG A 267 -8.52 -14.19 -14.07
C ARG A 267 -7.81 -13.31 -13.04
N ILE A 268 -7.05 -13.96 -12.16
CA ILE A 268 -6.29 -13.32 -11.10
C ILE A 268 -4.84 -13.14 -11.57
N ARG A 269 -4.36 -11.90 -11.52
CA ARG A 269 -2.97 -11.50 -11.77
C ARG A 269 -2.54 -10.49 -10.72
N HIS A 270 -1.26 -10.18 -10.64
CA HIS A 270 -0.73 -9.26 -9.64
C HIS A 270 -1.14 -7.80 -9.87
N TYR A 271 -1.34 -7.39 -11.13
CA TYR A 271 -1.81 -6.05 -11.49
C TYR A 271 -3.24 -6.00 -12.00
N SER A 272 -3.92 -7.15 -12.14
CA SER A 272 -5.31 -7.18 -12.59
C SER A 272 -6.13 -8.24 -11.87
N PHE A 273 -7.39 -7.92 -11.59
CA PHE A 273 -8.41 -8.90 -11.23
C PHE A 273 -9.57 -8.73 -12.20
N GLN A 274 -9.88 -9.79 -12.95
CA GLN A 274 -10.89 -9.74 -14.00
C GLN A 274 -11.96 -10.79 -13.71
N ILE A 275 -13.22 -10.47 -13.96
CA ILE A 275 -14.38 -11.36 -13.74
C ILE A 275 -15.26 -11.29 -14.98
N LYS A 276 -15.52 -12.44 -15.62
CA LYS A 276 -16.39 -12.55 -16.79
C LYS A 276 -17.53 -13.50 -16.49
N LYS A 277 -18.76 -13.20 -16.96
CA LYS A 277 -19.83 -14.19 -16.98
C LYS A 277 -19.40 -15.44 -17.77
N CYS A 278 -19.89 -16.62 -17.42
CA CYS A 278 -19.42 -17.86 -18.05
C CYS A 278 -20.24 -18.32 -19.26
N ASN A 279 -21.36 -17.66 -19.59
CA ASN A 279 -22.32 -18.08 -20.63
C ASN A 279 -22.81 -19.55 -20.48
N ASN A 280 -22.72 -20.11 -19.28
CA ASN A 280 -23.18 -21.47 -19.00
C ASN A 280 -24.62 -21.43 -18.49
N ILE A 281 -25.52 -22.13 -19.18
CA ILE A 281 -26.95 -22.20 -18.83
C ILE A 281 -27.20 -22.81 -17.45
N ASN A 282 -26.25 -23.63 -16.96
CA ASN A 282 -26.31 -24.26 -15.65
C ASN A 282 -25.63 -23.43 -14.55
N CYS A 283 -25.14 -22.23 -14.87
CA CYS A 283 -24.55 -21.35 -13.86
C CYS A 283 -25.65 -20.75 -12.99
N GLY A 284 -25.68 -21.13 -11.71
CA GLY A 284 -26.62 -20.57 -10.72
C GLY A 284 -26.27 -19.16 -10.22
N ILE A 285 -25.13 -18.59 -10.66
CA ILE A 285 -24.60 -17.31 -10.16
C ILE A 285 -24.75 -16.21 -11.23
N CYS A 286 -24.45 -16.50 -12.50
CA CYS A 286 -24.52 -15.51 -13.56
C CYS A 286 -25.97 -15.24 -13.97
N LYS A 287 -26.37 -13.97 -13.94
CA LYS A 287 -27.57 -13.48 -14.62
C LYS A 287 -27.40 -13.53 -16.14
N PRO A 288 -28.50 -13.41 -16.93
CA PRO A 288 -28.42 -13.34 -18.39
C PRO A 288 -27.41 -12.30 -18.89
N ILE A 289 -26.74 -12.59 -19.99
CA ILE A 289 -25.78 -11.69 -20.62
C ILE A 289 -26.54 -10.51 -21.22
N ARG A 290 -26.04 -9.29 -20.97
CA ARG A 290 -26.65 -8.03 -21.41
C ARG A 290 -26.10 -7.56 -22.76
N LEU A 291 -24.84 -7.87 -23.06
CA LEU A 291 -24.19 -7.63 -24.34
C LEU A 291 -24.82 -8.48 -25.45
N PRO A 292 -24.79 -8.02 -26.71
CA PRO A 292 -25.07 -8.89 -27.85
C PRO A 292 -24.16 -10.12 -27.81
N LEU A 293 -24.74 -11.33 -27.95
CA LEU A 293 -23.99 -12.58 -27.79
C LEU A 293 -22.73 -12.65 -28.66
N HIS A 294 -22.81 -12.23 -29.93
CA HIS A 294 -21.67 -12.21 -30.84
C HIS A 294 -20.53 -11.28 -30.37
N VAL A 295 -20.83 -10.22 -29.61
CA VAL A 295 -19.81 -9.35 -29.00
C VAL A 295 -19.22 -10.04 -27.77
N PHE A 296 -20.07 -10.58 -26.91
CA PHE A 296 -19.65 -11.25 -25.67
C PHE A 296 -18.74 -12.45 -25.91
N GLU A 297 -19.07 -13.27 -26.91
CA GLU A 297 -18.27 -14.43 -27.32
C GLU A 297 -16.89 -14.03 -27.87
N ASN A 298 -16.78 -12.81 -28.39
CA ASN A 298 -15.52 -12.25 -28.90
C ASN A 298 -14.69 -11.53 -27.83
N ILE A 299 -15.22 -11.29 -26.63
CA ILE A 299 -14.45 -10.72 -25.52
C ILE A 299 -13.75 -11.85 -24.78
N ASP A 300 -12.49 -11.66 -24.43
CA ASP A 300 -11.68 -12.54 -23.59
C ASP A 300 -10.94 -11.72 -22.53
N PHE A 301 -10.42 -12.41 -21.52
CA PHE A 301 -9.60 -11.81 -20.47
C PHE A 301 -8.37 -11.12 -21.07
N LEU A 302 -8.04 -9.94 -20.53
CA LEU A 302 -6.85 -9.20 -20.94
C LEU A 302 -5.59 -10.06 -20.72
N PRO A 303 -4.69 -10.12 -21.72
CA PRO A 303 -3.43 -10.81 -21.62
C PRO A 303 -2.43 -10.02 -20.75
N ASP A 304 -1.39 -10.71 -20.33
CA ASP A 304 -0.24 -10.13 -19.64
C ASP A 304 0.72 -9.54 -20.69
N PRO A 305 1.38 -8.40 -20.41
CA PRO A 305 2.35 -7.81 -21.34
C PRO A 305 3.50 -8.78 -21.66
N VAL A 306 3.79 -8.97 -22.95
CA VAL A 306 4.88 -9.84 -23.45
C VAL A 306 5.89 -9.00 -24.22
N PRO A 307 7.19 -9.03 -23.88
CA PRO A 307 8.22 -8.31 -24.62
C PRO A 307 8.25 -8.71 -26.10
N SER A 308 8.55 -7.74 -26.96
CA SER A 308 8.74 -7.99 -28.39
C SER A 308 10.00 -8.81 -28.62
N ASN A 309 9.95 -9.69 -29.63
CA ASN A 309 11.10 -10.47 -30.05
C ASN A 309 12.15 -9.60 -30.78
N SER A 310 11.74 -8.47 -31.36
CA SER A 310 12.62 -7.58 -32.15
C SER A 310 13.25 -6.47 -31.32
N ASN A 311 12.58 -6.04 -30.24
CA ASN A 311 13.06 -5.01 -29.33
C ASN A 311 12.61 -5.32 -27.90
N THR A 312 13.56 -5.63 -27.02
CA THR A 312 13.28 -5.96 -25.62
C THR A 312 12.74 -4.78 -24.80
N ASP A 313 12.89 -3.55 -25.30
CA ASP A 313 12.37 -2.33 -24.65
C ASP A 313 10.91 -2.05 -25.02
N CYS A 314 10.29 -2.87 -25.87
CA CYS A 314 8.90 -2.73 -26.29
C CYS A 314 8.11 -4.00 -26.01
N TYR A 315 6.80 -3.86 -25.75
CA TYR A 315 5.88 -4.99 -25.69
C TYR A 315 5.36 -5.35 -27.09
N LYS A 316 4.89 -6.58 -27.27
CA LYS A 316 4.14 -7.00 -28.46
C LYS A 316 2.82 -6.23 -28.56
N GLU A 317 2.36 -6.01 -29.78
CA GLU A 317 1.05 -5.41 -30.06
C GLU A 317 -0.08 -6.24 -29.43
N PHE A 318 -1.11 -5.58 -28.91
CA PHE A 318 -2.21 -6.22 -28.20
C PHE A 318 -2.91 -7.27 -29.05
N GLU A 319 -3.17 -6.96 -30.31
CA GLU A 319 -3.84 -7.81 -31.29
C GLU A 319 -3.11 -9.14 -31.50
N THR A 320 -1.79 -9.14 -31.35
CA THR A 320 -0.96 -10.34 -31.53
C THR A 320 -0.97 -11.28 -30.33
N ILE A 321 -1.29 -10.75 -29.14
CA ILE A 321 -1.29 -11.52 -27.88
C ILE A 321 -2.70 -11.74 -27.32
N TYR A 322 -3.71 -11.02 -27.82
CA TYR A 322 -5.08 -11.18 -27.36
C TYR A 322 -5.58 -12.60 -27.64
N ARG A 323 -6.28 -13.19 -26.66
CA ARG A 323 -6.73 -14.61 -26.68
C ARG A 323 -5.60 -15.65 -26.73
N THR A 324 -4.38 -15.27 -26.39
CA THR A 324 -3.27 -16.20 -26.17
C THR A 324 -3.05 -16.44 -24.67
N ASP A 325 -2.48 -17.60 -24.32
CA ASP A 325 -2.11 -17.87 -22.93
C ASP A 325 -0.79 -17.16 -22.61
N THR A 326 -0.86 -16.21 -21.67
CA THR A 326 0.26 -15.38 -21.24
C THR A 326 0.50 -15.53 -19.75
N THR A 327 1.74 -15.30 -19.34
CA THR A 327 2.18 -15.44 -17.94
C THR A 327 2.72 -14.14 -17.37
N GLU A 328 2.79 -14.03 -16.04
CA GLU A 328 3.33 -12.86 -15.34
C GLU A 328 4.86 -12.80 -15.30
N GLN A 329 5.56 -13.62 -16.09
CA GLN A 329 7.03 -13.76 -16.01
C GLN A 329 7.78 -12.46 -16.32
N PHE A 330 7.18 -11.59 -17.14
CA PHE A 330 7.77 -10.31 -17.54
C PHE A 330 7.25 -9.12 -16.72
N ARG A 331 6.58 -9.38 -15.60
CA ARG A 331 6.07 -8.35 -14.71
C ARG A 331 7.23 -7.57 -14.08
N PRO A 332 7.26 -6.22 -14.15
CA PRO A 332 8.34 -5.41 -13.58
C PRO A 332 8.69 -5.75 -12.13
N THR A 333 7.71 -5.87 -11.23
CA THR A 333 8.00 -6.23 -9.83
C THR A 333 8.56 -7.64 -9.66
N LEU A 334 8.24 -8.57 -10.57
CA LEU A 334 8.81 -9.91 -10.53
C LEU A 334 10.25 -9.90 -11.01
N ILE A 335 10.53 -9.23 -12.13
CA ILE A 335 11.88 -9.06 -12.68
C ILE A 335 12.79 -8.43 -11.61
N THR A 336 12.38 -7.29 -11.06
CA THR A 336 13.15 -6.61 -9.99
C THR A 336 13.31 -7.48 -8.75
N ALA A 337 12.29 -8.28 -8.39
CA ALA A 337 12.40 -9.19 -7.26
C ALA A 337 13.39 -10.35 -7.51
N ILE A 338 13.42 -10.89 -8.73
CA ILE A 338 14.37 -11.95 -9.15
C ILE A 338 15.80 -11.38 -9.21
N GLU A 339 15.98 -10.20 -9.81
CA GLU A 339 17.29 -9.53 -9.88
C GLU A 339 17.87 -9.21 -8.51
N ASN A 340 17.00 -8.82 -7.56
CA ASN A 340 17.38 -8.52 -6.18
C ASN A 340 17.28 -9.73 -5.24
N ALA A 341 16.90 -10.90 -5.74
CA ALA A 341 16.85 -12.10 -4.91
C ALA A 341 18.26 -12.51 -4.51
N GLU A 342 18.44 -12.75 -3.23
CA GLU A 342 19.63 -13.42 -2.73
C GLU A 342 19.52 -14.90 -3.10
N ARG A 343 20.66 -15.53 -3.44
CA ARG A 343 20.70 -16.99 -3.65
C ARG A 343 20.27 -17.75 -2.40
N ALA A 344 20.59 -17.20 -1.23
CA ALA A 344 20.18 -17.75 0.05
C ALA A 344 18.67 -17.55 0.30
N PRO A 345 17.94 -18.59 0.75
CA PRO A 345 16.57 -18.43 1.23
C PRO A 345 16.45 -17.32 2.27
N ALA A 346 15.42 -16.47 2.18
CA ALA A 346 15.24 -15.32 3.06
C ALA A 346 15.22 -15.68 4.56
N ALA A 347 14.72 -16.88 4.91
CA ALA A 347 14.72 -17.39 6.29
C ALA A 347 16.12 -17.61 6.87
N ILE A 348 17.13 -17.85 6.01
CA ILE A 348 18.52 -18.09 6.41
C ILE A 348 19.27 -16.78 6.67
N LEU A 349 18.92 -15.67 6.01
CA LEU A 349 19.64 -14.39 6.13
C LEU A 349 19.21 -13.58 7.39
N THR A 350 19.25 -14.23 8.55
CA THR A 350 18.86 -13.67 9.85
C THR A 350 20.00 -13.77 10.87
N ASN A 351 19.96 -12.92 11.91
CA ASN A 351 21.04 -12.85 12.91
C ASN A 351 21.24 -14.17 13.69
N THR A 352 20.19 -14.97 13.89
CA THR A 352 20.26 -16.27 14.56
C THR A 352 20.91 -17.36 13.70
N LYS A 353 21.04 -17.11 12.40
CA LYS A 353 21.59 -18.03 11.40
C LYS A 353 23.01 -17.67 10.96
N VAL A 354 23.58 -16.58 11.50
CA VAL A 354 25.00 -16.26 11.37
C VAL A 354 25.83 -17.36 12.05
N ARG A 355 26.78 -17.94 11.31
CA ARG A 355 27.67 -19.02 11.75
C ARG A 355 29.12 -18.59 11.82
N ASP A 356 29.52 -17.68 10.96
CA ASP A 356 30.86 -17.12 10.98
C ASP A 356 30.89 -15.76 10.26
N ILE A 357 32.08 -15.21 10.10
CA ILE A 357 32.33 -14.03 9.27
C ILE A 357 33.45 -14.29 8.28
N ILE A 358 33.43 -13.58 7.16
CA ILE A 358 34.51 -13.57 6.18
C ILE A 358 34.89 -12.14 5.86
N GLN A 359 36.18 -11.87 5.74
CA GLN A 359 36.67 -10.55 5.34
C GLN A 359 36.73 -10.45 3.82
N CYS A 360 36.21 -9.35 3.27
CA CYS A 360 36.34 -9.08 1.86
C CYS A 360 37.76 -8.59 1.53
N PHE A 361 38.45 -9.25 0.61
CA PHE A 361 39.80 -8.89 0.17
C PHE A 361 39.89 -7.46 -0.41
N GLN A 362 38.87 -7.02 -1.15
CA GLN A 362 38.88 -5.72 -1.83
C GLN A 362 38.67 -4.52 -0.90
N CYS A 363 37.83 -4.66 0.13
CA CYS A 363 37.43 -3.53 0.98
C CYS A 363 37.71 -3.71 2.47
N GLY A 364 38.21 -4.88 2.88
CA GLY A 364 38.52 -5.20 4.27
C GLY A 364 37.32 -5.36 5.20
N LYS A 365 36.08 -5.16 4.73
CA LYS A 365 34.87 -5.30 5.53
C LYS A 365 34.54 -6.75 5.83
N PHE A 366 34.11 -7.02 7.05
CA PHE A 366 33.55 -8.32 7.43
C PHE A 366 32.11 -8.49 6.91
N ARG A 367 31.83 -9.67 6.36
CA ARG A 367 30.52 -10.11 5.88
C ARG A 367 30.06 -11.33 6.67
N CYS A 368 28.76 -11.41 6.93
CA CYS A 368 28.18 -12.51 7.69
C CYS A 368 28.08 -13.76 6.82
N LEU A 369 28.47 -14.89 7.41
CA LEU A 369 28.22 -16.21 6.85
C LEU A 369 27.03 -16.85 7.52
N TYR A 370 26.08 -17.30 6.71
CA TYR A 370 24.82 -17.84 7.15
C TYR A 370 24.72 -19.33 6.85
N SER A 371 24.11 -20.08 7.77
CA SER A 371 23.70 -21.46 7.51
C SER A 371 22.49 -21.84 8.37
N GLU A 372 21.64 -22.71 7.84
CA GLU A 372 20.44 -23.18 8.53
C GLU A 372 20.80 -23.85 9.87
N LYS A 373 21.83 -24.72 9.84
CA LYS A 373 22.33 -25.48 10.99
C LYS A 373 23.72 -24.99 11.40
N ALA A 374 24.20 -25.42 12.56
CA ALA A 374 25.59 -25.21 12.94
C ALA A 374 26.52 -26.04 12.04
N LEU A 375 27.71 -25.52 11.73
CA LEU A 375 28.68 -26.21 10.88
C LEU A 375 29.26 -27.43 11.60
N THR A 376 29.36 -28.55 10.88
CA THR A 376 30.06 -29.75 11.34
C THR A 376 31.58 -29.53 11.36
N ALA A 377 32.32 -30.41 12.03
CA ALA A 377 33.79 -30.33 12.07
C ALA A 377 34.40 -30.37 10.65
N ILE A 378 33.85 -31.22 9.77
CA ILE A 378 34.28 -31.33 8.36
C ILE A 378 34.01 -30.01 7.63
N GLN A 379 32.81 -29.44 7.75
CA GLN A 379 32.45 -28.19 7.10
C GLN A 379 33.29 -27.01 7.59
N LYS A 380 33.65 -26.99 8.88
CA LYS A 380 34.58 -25.98 9.41
C LYS A 380 35.98 -26.12 8.81
N SER A 381 36.49 -27.35 8.67
CA SER A 381 37.79 -27.59 8.03
C SER A 381 37.77 -27.19 6.55
N GLN A 382 36.70 -27.51 5.83
CA GLN A 382 36.54 -27.09 4.43
C GLN A 382 36.43 -25.57 4.31
N PHE A 383 35.71 -24.93 5.22
CA PHE A 383 35.57 -23.48 5.23
C PHE A 383 36.90 -22.79 5.55
N GLN A 384 37.72 -23.34 6.45
CA GLN A 384 39.06 -22.82 6.71
C GLN A 384 39.94 -22.89 5.44
N HIS A 385 39.90 -24.00 4.72
CA HIS A 385 40.60 -24.13 3.44
C HIS A 385 40.10 -23.09 2.40
N VAL A 386 38.81 -22.77 2.39
CA VAL A 386 38.27 -21.70 1.53
C VAL A 386 38.85 -20.34 1.92
N ILE A 387 38.96 -20.04 3.22
CA ILE A 387 39.58 -18.78 3.69
C ILE A 387 41.05 -18.70 3.29
N ASP A 388 41.78 -19.81 3.41
CA ASP A 388 43.23 -19.82 3.22
C ASP A 388 43.62 -19.77 1.74
N GLU A 389 42.81 -20.37 0.85
CA GLU A 389 43.14 -20.48 -0.57
C GLU A 389 42.45 -19.44 -1.46
N TRP A 390 41.26 -18.92 -1.07
CA TRP A 390 40.42 -18.12 -1.95
C TRP A 390 40.14 -16.72 -1.43
N ASP A 391 40.30 -15.72 -2.31
CA ASP A 391 39.95 -14.34 -2.03
C ASP A 391 38.45 -14.09 -2.21
N TYR A 392 37.76 -13.84 -1.10
CA TYR A 392 36.35 -13.45 -1.14
C TYR A 392 36.19 -11.96 -1.49
N SER A 393 35.28 -11.66 -2.42
CA SER A 393 34.83 -10.29 -2.69
C SER A 393 33.32 -10.11 -2.43
N CYS A 394 32.94 -8.91 -1.97
CA CYS A 394 31.55 -8.58 -1.71
C CYS A 394 30.69 -8.77 -2.97
N GLY A 395 29.58 -9.49 -2.83
CA GLY A 395 28.65 -9.73 -3.92
C GLY A 395 28.90 -11.03 -4.68
N SER A 396 30.06 -11.68 -4.46
CA SER A 396 30.35 -12.99 -5.03
C SER A 396 29.84 -14.13 -4.14
N PRO A 397 29.50 -15.31 -4.70
CA PRO A 397 29.30 -16.49 -3.89
C PRO A 397 30.59 -16.85 -3.15
N LEU A 398 30.46 -17.46 -1.97
CA LEU A 398 31.60 -17.86 -1.15
C LEU A 398 32.49 -18.90 -1.86
N VAL A 399 31.85 -19.80 -2.61
CA VAL A 399 32.48 -20.92 -3.31
C VAL A 399 31.79 -21.13 -4.68
N PRO A 400 32.43 -21.79 -5.66
CA PRO A 400 31.80 -22.25 -6.90
C PRO A 400 30.67 -23.26 -6.68
N GLU A 401 29.81 -23.42 -7.69
CA GLU A 401 28.59 -24.24 -7.66
C GLU A 401 28.81 -25.72 -7.34
N ASP A 402 29.93 -26.27 -7.78
CA ASP A 402 30.31 -27.67 -7.59
C ASP A 402 30.91 -27.95 -6.20
N HIS A 403 31.20 -26.91 -5.40
CA HIS A 403 31.81 -27.06 -4.09
C HIS A 403 30.79 -27.53 -3.04
N ALA A 404 31.22 -28.43 -2.14
CA ALA A 404 30.35 -29.03 -1.11
C ALA A 404 29.69 -28.01 -0.15
N LEU A 405 30.28 -26.82 0.00
CA LEU A 405 29.74 -25.73 0.83
C LEU A 405 28.76 -24.82 0.11
N TYR A 406 28.59 -24.94 -1.21
CA TYR A 406 27.83 -23.98 -2.03
C TYR A 406 26.41 -23.76 -1.51
N ASN A 407 25.66 -24.83 -1.26
CA ASN A 407 24.28 -24.78 -0.73
C ASN A 407 24.20 -24.92 0.80
N VAL A 408 25.33 -24.83 1.50
CA VAL A 408 25.41 -24.97 2.97
C VAL A 408 25.73 -23.64 3.63
N LEU A 409 26.69 -22.91 3.08
CA LEU A 409 27.15 -21.62 3.56
C LEU A 409 26.77 -20.53 2.56
N PHE A 410 26.14 -19.49 3.09
CA PHE A 410 25.65 -18.38 2.31
C PHE A 410 26.28 -17.08 2.78
N VAL A 411 26.60 -16.22 1.83
CA VAL A 411 26.88 -14.80 2.03
C VAL A 411 25.79 -14.01 1.33
N ARG A 412 25.66 -12.73 1.63
CA ARG A 412 24.88 -11.84 0.76
C ARG A 412 25.64 -11.61 -0.53
N GLU A 413 24.94 -11.79 -1.63
CA GLU A 413 25.46 -11.62 -2.99
C GLU A 413 24.92 -10.32 -3.63
N LYS A 414 23.87 -9.72 -3.05
CA LYS A 414 23.34 -8.40 -3.45
C LYS A 414 23.91 -7.27 -2.60
N ILE A 415 25.22 -7.30 -2.36
CA ILE A 415 25.97 -6.27 -1.63
C ILE A 415 27.23 -5.89 -2.40
N THR A 416 27.73 -4.69 -2.14
CA THR A 416 28.95 -4.15 -2.76
C THR A 416 29.97 -3.78 -1.70
N CYS A 417 31.21 -3.51 -2.12
CA CYS A 417 32.24 -2.96 -1.24
C CYS A 417 31.85 -1.61 -0.62
N GLU A 418 30.95 -0.85 -1.23
CA GLU A 418 30.41 0.40 -0.68
C GLU A 418 29.36 0.17 0.41
N SER A 419 28.72 -1.00 0.40
CA SER A 419 27.68 -1.34 1.38
C SER A 419 28.25 -1.34 2.81
N PRO A 420 27.51 -0.82 3.81
CA PRO A 420 27.94 -0.84 5.21
C PRO A 420 27.98 -2.28 5.75
N ILE A 421 28.50 -2.44 6.97
CA ILE A 421 28.48 -3.73 7.68
C ILE A 421 27.03 -4.17 7.92
N GLU A 422 26.78 -5.47 7.75
CA GLU A 422 25.44 -6.03 7.88
C GLU A 422 24.92 -5.89 9.32
N LEU A 423 23.64 -5.53 9.49
CA LEU A 423 23.05 -5.39 10.83
C LEU A 423 23.04 -6.71 11.62
N ALA A 424 23.07 -7.84 10.92
CA ALA A 424 23.19 -9.17 11.50
C ALA A 424 24.53 -9.38 12.21
N TYR A 425 25.60 -8.69 11.80
CA TYR A 425 26.92 -8.75 12.44
C TYR A 425 26.82 -8.35 13.92
N TYR A 426 26.25 -7.17 14.17
CA TYR A 426 26.09 -6.57 15.50
C TYR A 426 25.06 -7.28 16.39
N SER A 427 24.09 -7.94 15.76
CA SER A 427 23.01 -8.63 16.48
C SER A 427 23.20 -10.15 16.52
N SER A 428 24.32 -10.65 16.02
CA SER A 428 24.68 -12.06 16.07
C SER A 428 25.06 -12.47 17.50
N ARG A 429 24.89 -13.75 17.82
CA ARG A 429 25.25 -14.30 19.13
C ARG A 429 26.76 -14.63 19.27
N LYS A 430 27.58 -14.19 18.32
CA LYS A 430 29.00 -14.57 18.21
C LYS A 430 29.94 -13.67 19.02
N ASN A 431 29.43 -12.66 19.73
CA ASN A 431 30.24 -11.66 20.47
C ASN A 431 31.41 -11.13 19.61
N LEU A 432 31.07 -10.70 18.39
CA LEU A 432 32.05 -10.17 17.44
C LEU A 432 32.58 -8.81 17.90
N THR A 433 33.81 -8.50 17.53
CA THR A 433 34.45 -7.21 17.82
C THR A 433 33.59 -6.07 17.29
N PRO A 434 33.33 -5.02 18.10
CA PRO A 434 32.65 -3.83 17.61
C PRO A 434 33.45 -3.16 16.49
N VAL A 435 32.82 -2.93 15.35
CA VAL A 435 33.40 -2.21 14.21
C VAL A 435 32.50 -1.08 13.76
N CYS A 436 33.08 -0.06 13.13
CA CYS A 436 32.34 1.04 12.51
C CYS A 436 31.34 0.50 11.47
N TYR A 437 30.09 0.94 11.56
CA TYR A 437 29.00 0.54 10.66
C TYR A 437 29.33 0.78 9.19
N TRP A 438 30.00 1.89 8.89
CA TRP A 438 30.23 2.31 7.51
C TRP A 438 31.44 1.63 6.86
N CYS A 439 32.57 1.54 7.58
CA CYS A 439 33.84 1.08 7.03
C CYS A 439 34.32 -0.26 7.58
N GLY A 440 33.75 -0.77 8.67
CA GLY A 440 34.20 -2.02 9.30
C GLY A 440 35.49 -1.91 10.11
N TYR A 441 36.03 -0.71 10.32
CA TYR A 441 37.22 -0.50 11.14
C TYR A 441 36.89 -0.56 12.62
N ASP A 442 37.73 -1.24 13.41
CA ASP A 442 37.56 -1.47 14.85
C ASP A 442 38.22 -0.38 15.71
N GLN A 443 39.18 0.37 15.16
CA GLN A 443 39.86 1.45 15.88
C GLN A 443 39.20 2.82 15.66
N GLY A 444 39.43 3.73 16.62
CA GLY A 444 38.98 5.12 16.53
C GLY A 444 37.46 5.28 16.57
N LEU A 445 36.75 4.35 17.21
CA LEU A 445 35.30 4.44 17.44
C LEU A 445 34.99 5.62 18.35
N VAL A 446 33.98 6.40 17.95
CA VAL A 446 33.53 7.59 18.64
C VAL A 446 32.43 7.22 19.63
N ASP A 447 32.47 7.85 20.81
CA ASP A 447 31.43 7.67 21.82
C ASP A 447 30.06 8.06 21.28
N ILE A 448 29.08 7.18 21.51
CA ILE A 448 27.71 7.39 21.05
C ILE A 448 27.07 8.50 21.89
N PRO A 449 26.63 9.62 21.29
CA PRO A 449 26.00 10.70 22.02
C PRO A 449 24.69 10.26 22.68
N THR A 450 24.41 10.77 23.88
CA THR A 450 23.19 10.44 24.65
C THR A 450 21.89 10.73 23.91
N TYR A 451 21.87 11.75 23.03
CA TYR A 451 20.69 12.06 22.23
C TYR A 451 20.35 10.98 21.20
N MET A 452 21.34 10.20 20.75
CA MET A 452 21.12 9.10 19.81
C MET A 452 20.49 7.90 20.51
N THR A 453 20.98 7.56 21.70
CA THR A 453 20.47 6.43 22.49
C THR A 453 19.11 6.72 23.13
N SER A 454 18.77 7.99 23.38
CA SER A 454 17.43 8.38 23.79
C SER A 454 16.42 8.37 22.64
N LYS A 455 16.87 8.62 21.41
CA LYS A 455 16.03 8.64 20.21
C LYS A 455 15.85 7.26 19.57
N TYR A 456 16.85 6.40 19.58
CA TYR A 456 16.82 5.11 18.88
C TYR A 456 17.13 3.94 19.81
N LYS A 457 16.41 2.83 19.63
CA LYS A 457 16.62 1.59 20.40
C LYS A 457 17.95 0.92 20.08
N PHE A 458 18.39 1.01 18.83
CA PHE A 458 19.67 0.47 18.38
C PHE A 458 20.48 1.58 17.71
N VAL A 459 21.73 1.78 18.14
CA VAL A 459 22.67 2.73 17.53
C VAL A 459 23.96 1.97 17.22
N PHE A 460 24.44 2.09 15.99
CA PHE A 460 25.60 1.33 15.51
C PHE A 460 26.89 2.18 15.59
N PRO A 461 28.06 1.57 15.85
CA PRO A 461 29.31 2.31 16.03
C PRO A 461 29.73 3.13 14.80
N LEU A 462 30.42 4.24 15.04
CA LEU A 462 30.99 5.13 14.02
C LEU A 462 32.44 5.41 14.37
N CYS A 463 33.36 5.39 13.41
CA CYS A 463 34.75 5.83 13.61
C CYS A 463 34.96 7.29 13.23
N ASN A 464 36.00 7.90 13.80
CA ASN A 464 36.42 9.28 13.55
C ASN A 464 36.68 9.59 12.07
N VAL A 465 37.23 8.65 11.30
CA VAL A 465 37.50 8.81 9.87
C VAL A 465 36.18 8.96 9.10
N CYS A 466 35.21 8.08 9.34
CA CYS A 466 33.90 8.16 8.71
C CYS A 466 33.13 9.41 9.15
N GLN A 467 33.28 9.81 10.43
CA GLN A 467 32.69 11.06 10.93
C GLN A 467 33.24 12.29 10.19
N THR A 468 34.57 12.34 10.00
CA THR A 468 35.24 13.43 9.26
C THR A 468 34.83 13.43 7.78
N ALA A 469 34.58 12.25 7.21
CA ALA A 469 34.03 12.10 5.85
C ALA A 469 32.52 12.40 5.75
N GLY A 470 31.90 12.98 6.79
CA GLY A 470 30.50 13.42 6.77
C GLY A 470 29.47 12.32 7.05
N LYS A 471 29.89 11.14 7.52
CA LYS A 471 28.95 10.09 7.97
C LYS A 471 28.49 10.35 9.40
N ASN A 472 27.23 10.01 9.67
CA ASN A 472 26.63 10.11 11.01
C ASN A 472 26.39 8.72 11.62
N PHE A 473 26.11 8.69 12.92
CA PHE A 473 25.66 7.47 13.59
C PHE A 473 24.38 6.95 12.93
N PHE A 474 24.34 5.64 12.69
CA PHE A 474 23.14 4.99 12.17
C PHE A 474 22.28 4.48 13.33
N GLY A 475 21.02 4.91 13.40
CA GLY A 475 20.06 4.52 14.43
C GLY A 475 18.88 3.73 13.83
N ARG A 476 18.38 2.73 14.55
CA ARG A 476 17.23 1.90 14.13
C ARG A 476 16.20 1.79 15.24
N ILE A 477 14.92 1.84 14.83
CA ILE A 477 13.73 1.84 15.70
C ILE A 477 13.72 3.09 16.58
N GLU A 478 12.99 4.11 16.15
CA GLU A 478 12.82 5.33 16.92
C GLU A 478 11.96 5.07 18.16
N ILE A 479 12.45 5.50 19.32
CA ILE A 479 11.76 5.44 20.60
C ILE A 479 10.72 6.55 20.59
N LYS A 480 9.47 6.20 20.30
CA LYS A 480 8.34 7.13 20.44
C LYS A 480 8.18 7.48 21.92
N THR A 481 8.69 8.63 22.32
CA THR A 481 8.36 9.19 23.63
C THR A 481 6.99 9.84 23.53
N ASN A 482 6.00 9.28 24.23
CA ASN A 482 4.76 10.00 24.53
C ASN A 482 5.12 11.19 25.42
N SER A 483 5.56 12.30 24.82
CA SER A 483 5.87 13.51 25.57
C SER A 483 4.56 14.14 26.06
N LYS A 484 4.11 13.75 27.27
CA LYS A 484 3.30 14.62 28.11
C LYS A 484 4.14 15.87 28.38
N LYS A 485 3.99 16.91 27.57
CA LYS A 485 4.70 18.17 27.79
C LYS A 485 4.12 18.83 29.05
N ARG A 486 4.98 18.94 30.06
CA ARG A 486 4.82 19.84 31.21
C ARG A 486 4.39 21.22 30.70
N LYS A 487 3.32 21.76 31.28
CA LYS A 487 3.02 23.20 31.27
C LYS A 487 4.29 23.96 31.60
N ARG A 488 4.71 24.86 30.73
CA ARG A 488 5.54 26.00 31.13
C ARG A 488 4.56 27.14 31.36
N ASP A 489 4.47 27.57 32.61
CA ASP A 489 3.88 28.84 32.96
C ASP A 489 4.78 29.95 32.38
N CYS A 490 4.22 30.74 31.47
CA CYS A 490 4.46 32.15 31.22
C CYS A 490 3.30 32.66 30.36
#